data_AF-A0A6L8GHP1-F1
#
_entry.id   AF-A0A6L8GHP1-F1
#
_cell.length_a   1.000
_cell.length_b   1.000
_cell.length_c   1.000
_cell.angle_alpha   90.00
_cell.angle_beta   90.00
_cell.angle_gamma   90.00
#
_symmetry.space_group_name_H-M   'P 1'
#
loop_
_entity.id
_entity.type
_entity.pdbx_description
1 polymer ?
#
loop_
_entity_poly.entity_id
_entity_poly.type
_entity_poly.pdbx_seq_one_letter_code
_entity_poly.pdbx_strand_id
1 'polypeptide(L)'
;MSAASDIHRDNIVLGSGELFVDLLDAGGKTTGERYLGDAVGATITAVSERVTVFSGSGPVAAKMVDKVRSLSHSIGITLHDMSAENLALFTGAPEPTEIADAAAAVTDETLTVKPGHWYQLGVGADSPTGVAA
;
A
#
# COMPACT_ATOMS: atom_id res chain seq x y z
N MET A 1 -33.93 47.74 8.25
CA MET A 1 -32.68 46.95 8.36
C MET A 1 -33.10 45.48 8.35
N SER A 2 -32.99 44.81 7.19
CA SER A 2 -33.38 43.42 7.02
C SER A 2 -32.20 42.53 7.38
N ALA A 3 -32.30 41.80 8.49
CA ALA A 3 -31.34 40.78 8.85
C ALA A 3 -31.45 39.62 7.85
N ALA A 4 -30.51 39.54 6.91
CA ALA A 4 -30.31 38.33 6.13
C ALA A 4 -29.82 37.24 7.11
N SER A 5 -30.73 36.34 7.49
CA SER A 5 -30.40 35.09 8.18
C SER A 5 -29.37 34.36 7.33
N ASP A 6 -28.16 34.19 7.86
CA ASP A 6 -27.10 33.40 7.25
C ASP A 6 -27.57 31.95 7.08
N ILE A 7 -27.82 31.57 5.83
CA ILE A 7 -28.36 30.26 5.48
C ILE A 7 -27.17 29.32 5.31
N HIS A 8 -26.77 28.63 6.38
CA HIS A 8 -25.70 27.64 6.30
C HIS A 8 -26.10 26.55 5.30
N ARG A 9 -25.34 26.39 4.21
CA ARG A 9 -25.51 25.32 3.25
C ARG A 9 -24.42 24.28 3.50
N ASP A 10 -24.82 23.14 4.05
CA ASP A 10 -23.92 22.02 4.24
C ASP A 10 -23.45 21.49 2.87
N ASN A 11 -22.14 21.37 2.71
CA ASN A 11 -21.54 20.72 1.55
C ASN A 11 -21.44 19.20 1.79
N ILE A 12 -22.52 18.48 1.50
CA ILE A 12 -22.55 17.03 1.59
C ILE A 12 -21.92 16.45 0.32
N VAL A 13 -20.72 15.88 0.47
CA VAL A 13 -19.99 15.22 -0.62
C VAL A 13 -20.02 13.71 -0.44
N LEU A 14 -20.28 12.99 -1.52
CA LEU A 14 -20.04 11.56 -1.61
C LEU A 14 -18.72 11.36 -2.34
N GLY A 15 -17.73 10.80 -1.65
CA GLY A 15 -16.42 10.53 -2.23
C GLY A 15 -16.50 9.42 -3.28
N SER A 16 -16.18 9.72 -4.53
CA SER A 16 -16.01 8.76 -5.61
C SER A 16 -14.89 9.26 -6.51
N GLY A 17 -14.02 8.37 -6.97
CA GLY A 17 -12.91 8.74 -7.83
C GLY A 17 -12.07 7.53 -8.25
N GLU A 18 -11.18 7.79 -9.20
CA GLU A 18 -10.22 6.83 -9.70
C GLU A 18 -8.87 7.08 -9.02
N LEU A 19 -8.15 6.01 -8.68
CA LEU A 19 -6.85 6.11 -8.02
C LEU A 19 -5.75 5.61 -8.95
N PHE A 20 -4.75 6.47 -9.13
CA PHE A 20 -3.59 6.23 -9.97
C PHE A 20 -2.32 6.24 -9.11
N VAL A 21 -1.37 5.38 -9.46
CA VAL A 21 -0.04 5.33 -8.83
C VAL A 21 1.02 5.30 -9.93
N ASP A 22 2.08 6.07 -9.73
CA ASP A 22 3.28 6.04 -10.56
C ASP A 22 4.45 5.54 -9.72
N LEU A 23 5.14 4.52 -10.22
CA LEU A 23 6.33 3.98 -9.59
C LEU A 23 7.55 4.76 -10.05
N LEU A 24 8.44 5.05 -9.09
CA LEU A 24 9.71 5.68 -9.39
C LEU A 24 10.69 4.62 -9.89
N ASP A 25 11.37 4.90 -11.00
CA ASP A 25 12.50 4.09 -11.46
C ASP A 25 13.69 4.19 -10.49
N ALA A 26 14.71 3.37 -10.71
CA ALA A 26 15.94 3.42 -9.91
C ALA A 26 16.67 4.78 -9.96
N GLY A 27 16.34 5.63 -10.94
CA GLY A 27 16.83 7.01 -11.08
C GLY A 27 15.89 8.07 -10.50
N GLY A 28 14.80 7.68 -9.83
CA GLY A 28 13.82 8.58 -9.26
C GLY A 28 12.92 9.28 -10.28
N LYS A 29 12.81 8.76 -11.51
CA LYS A 29 11.90 9.27 -12.54
C LYS A 29 10.58 8.51 -12.52
N THR A 30 9.53 9.25 -12.85
CA THR A 30 8.19 8.74 -13.13
C THR A 30 8.21 7.77 -14.31
N THR A 31 7.65 6.58 -14.14
CA THR A 31 7.57 5.54 -15.16
C THR A 31 6.22 5.50 -15.87
N GLY A 32 5.23 6.22 -15.32
CA GLY A 32 3.89 6.39 -15.87
C GLY A 32 2.82 6.08 -14.83
N GLU A 33 1.74 6.86 -14.84
CA GLU A 33 0.61 6.64 -13.94
C GLU A 33 -0.19 5.40 -14.35
N ARG A 34 -0.37 4.47 -13.42
CA ARG A 34 -1.17 3.26 -13.59
C ARG A 34 -2.43 3.32 -12.75
N TYR A 35 -3.57 2.99 -13.36
CA TYR A 35 -4.83 2.83 -12.64
C TYR A 35 -4.79 1.58 -11.75
N LEU A 36 -5.16 1.73 -10.48
CA LEU A 36 -5.13 0.61 -9.52
C LEU A 36 -6.38 -0.28 -9.54
N GLY A 37 -7.38 0.08 -10.34
CA GLY A 37 -8.67 -0.61 -10.35
C GLY A 37 -9.66 -0.02 -9.35
N ASP A 38 -10.73 -0.76 -9.09
CA ASP A 38 -11.81 -0.33 -8.20
C ASP A 38 -11.32 -0.27 -6.73
N ALA A 39 -11.23 0.96 -6.21
CA ALA A 39 -10.86 1.23 -4.83
C ALA A 39 -12.12 1.36 -3.97
N VAL A 40 -12.36 0.35 -3.13
CA VAL A 40 -13.49 0.30 -2.18
C VAL A 40 -13.43 1.41 -1.14
N GLY A 41 -12.21 1.83 -0.81
CA GLY A 41 -11.96 2.80 0.24
C GLY A 41 -10.57 3.39 0.10
N ALA A 42 -10.51 4.71 0.27
CA ALA A 42 -9.28 5.47 0.45
C ALA A 42 -9.42 6.32 1.71
N THR A 43 -8.49 6.18 2.63
CA THR A 43 -8.46 6.93 3.89
C THR A 43 -7.16 7.70 3.98
N ILE A 44 -7.25 9.00 4.26
CA ILE A 44 -6.10 9.86 4.51
C ILE A 44 -6.15 10.27 5.98
N THR A 45 -5.12 9.92 6.74
CA THR A 45 -4.99 10.27 8.15
C THR A 45 -3.75 11.10 8.36
N ALA A 46 -3.89 12.23 9.05
CA ALA A 46 -2.79 13.08 9.45
C ALA A 46 -2.62 13.01 10.98
N VAL A 47 -1.45 12.59 11.43
CA VAL A 47 -1.10 12.54 12.85
C VAL A 47 -0.06 13.62 13.13
N SER A 48 -0.39 14.57 14.00
CA SER A 48 0.52 15.63 14.42
C SER A 48 1.05 15.34 15.82
N GLU A 49 2.37 15.25 15.96
CA GLU A 49 3.03 15.18 17.27
C GLU A 49 3.34 16.60 17.73
N ARG A 50 2.98 16.93 18.98
CA ARG A 50 3.26 18.25 19.57
C ARG A 50 4.18 18.11 20.76
N VAL A 51 5.23 18.92 20.77
CA VAL A 51 6.10 19.07 21.93
C VAL A 51 5.58 20.22 22.76
N THR A 52 5.25 19.91 24.01
CA THR A 52 4.79 20.90 24.99
C THR A 52 5.74 20.93 26.18
N VAL A 53 6.18 22.13 26.53
CA VAL A 53 7.07 22.35 27.68
C VAL A 53 6.29 23.13 28.73
N PHE A 54 6.24 22.60 29.94
CA PHE A 54 5.59 23.23 31.10
C PHE A 54 6.64 23.83 32.04
N SER A 55 6.31 24.95 32.67
CA SER A 55 7.17 25.56 33.67
C SER A 55 7.17 24.72 34.96
N GLY A 56 8.35 24.51 35.54
CA GLY A 56 8.52 23.84 36.84
C GLY A 56 8.68 24.79 38.03
N SER A 57 8.60 26.11 37.79
CA SER A 57 8.96 27.17 38.76
C SER A 57 7.82 27.64 39.66
N GLY A 58 6.62 27.06 39.55
CA GLY A 58 5.46 27.42 40.37
C GLY A 58 4.56 26.24 40.71
N PRO A 59 3.59 26.41 41.62
CA PRO A 59 2.66 25.35 42.04
C PRO A 59 1.68 24.94 40.94
N VAL A 60 1.56 25.75 39.87
CA VAL A 60 0.76 25.45 38.68
C VAL A 60 1.70 25.34 37.48
N ALA A 61 1.69 24.18 36.82
CA ALA A 61 2.49 23.91 35.63
C ALA A 61 1.93 24.70 34.43
N ALA A 62 2.43 25.92 34.21
CA ALA A 62 2.01 26.76 33.10
C ALA A 62 2.68 26.29 31.80
N LYS A 63 1.91 26.14 30.73
CA LYS A 63 2.42 25.77 29.41
C LYS A 63 3.27 26.92 28.84
N MET A 64 4.57 26.72 28.69
CA MET A 64 5.51 27.72 28.18
C MET A 64 5.64 27.66 26.66
N VAL A 65 5.74 26.46 26.11
CA VAL A 65 5.92 26.24 24.67
C VAL A 65 5.00 25.13 24.21
N ASP A 66 4.38 25.33 23.06
CA ASP A 66 3.60 24.33 22.37
C ASP A 66 3.88 24.43 20.87
N LYS A 67 4.64 23.47 20.33
CA LYS A 67 5.02 23.44 18.92
C LYS A 67 4.75 22.06 18.33
N VAL A 68 4.26 22.03 17.09
CA VAL A 68 4.18 20.80 16.29
C VAL A 68 5.60 20.38 15.95
N ARG A 69 5.97 19.14 16.28
CA ARG A 69 7.30 18.56 16.03
C ARG A 69 7.34 17.79 14.72
N SER A 70 6.30 17.00 14.45
CA SER A 70 6.19 16.17 13.27
C SER A 70 4.74 16.12 12.81
N LEU A 71 4.56 15.99 11.50
CA LEU A 71 3.27 15.77 10.87
C LEU A 71 3.44 14.60 9.91
N SER A 72 2.86 13.46 10.28
CA SER A 72 2.87 12.25 9.48
C SER A 72 1.54 12.13 8.76
N HIS A 73 1.59 12.04 7.43
CA HIS A 73 0.44 11.71 6.60
C HIS A 73 0.52 10.24 6.25
N SER A 74 -0.57 9.52 6.45
CA SER A 74 -0.70 8.12 6.08
C SER A 74 -1.90 7.97 5.16
N ILE A 75 -1.72 7.19 4.09
CA ILE A 75 -2.75 6.89 3.11
C ILE A 75 -2.97 5.38 3.18
N GLY A 76 -4.21 4.98 3.46
CA GLY A 76 -4.67 3.59 3.39
C GLY A 76 -5.59 3.43 2.20
N ILE A 77 -5.35 2.41 1.37
CA ILE A 77 -6.13 2.14 0.17
C ILE A 77 -6.52 0.67 0.19
N THR A 78 -7.79 0.38 -0.08
CA THR A 78 -8.30 -0.98 -0.22
C THR A 78 -8.87 -1.16 -1.63
N LEU A 79 -8.34 -2.14 -2.35
CA LEU A 79 -8.67 -2.43 -3.75
C LEU A 79 -9.39 -3.77 -3.85
N HIS A 80 -10.32 -3.89 -4.81
CA HIS A 80 -10.88 -5.19 -5.21
C HIS A 80 -10.00 -5.91 -6.23
N ASP A 81 -9.25 -5.16 -7.03
CA ASP A 81 -8.45 -5.70 -8.13
C ASP A 81 -7.14 -6.35 -7.61
N MET A 82 -7.05 -7.67 -7.74
CA MET A 82 -5.90 -8.49 -7.35
C MET A 82 -5.08 -8.94 -8.58
N SER A 83 -4.82 -8.02 -9.51
CA SER A 83 -3.83 -8.23 -10.58
C SER A 83 -2.43 -8.50 -10.01
N ALA A 84 -1.57 -9.15 -10.80
CA ALA A 84 -0.20 -9.48 -10.38
C ALA A 84 0.63 -8.23 -10.04
N GLU A 85 0.38 -7.13 -10.74
CA GLU A 85 1.02 -5.83 -10.53
C GLU A 85 0.56 -5.16 -9.23
N ASN A 86 -0.74 -5.26 -8.90
CA ASN A 86 -1.26 -4.79 -7.62
C ASN A 86 -0.74 -5.63 -6.45
N LEU A 87 -0.58 -6.94 -6.64
CA LEU A 87 0.01 -7.82 -5.64
C LEU A 87 1.51 -7.50 -5.43
N ALA A 88 2.25 -7.22 -6.49
CA ALA A 88 3.65 -6.78 -6.40
C ALA A 88 3.76 -5.47 -5.60
N LEU A 89 2.89 -4.50 -5.88
CA LEU A 89 2.82 -3.25 -5.12
C LEU A 89 2.50 -3.48 -3.64
N PHE A 90 1.58 -4.40 -3.33
CA PHE A 90 1.20 -4.73 -1.96
C PHE A 90 2.31 -5.42 -1.17
N THR A 91 3.05 -6.31 -1.81
CA THR A 91 4.13 -7.09 -1.19
C THR A 91 5.47 -6.37 -1.18
N GLY A 92 5.61 -5.26 -1.93
CA GLY A 92 6.89 -4.59 -2.16
C GLY A 92 7.84 -5.39 -3.04
N ALA A 93 7.32 -6.36 -3.78
CA ALA A 93 8.09 -7.17 -4.72
C ALA A 93 8.36 -6.38 -6.02
N PRO A 94 9.42 -6.74 -6.76
CA PRO A 94 9.61 -6.21 -8.12
C PRO A 94 8.41 -6.58 -9.01
N GLU A 95 8.24 -5.82 -10.09
CA GLU A 95 7.19 -6.04 -11.08
C GLU A 95 7.18 -7.50 -11.57
N PRO A 96 6.00 -8.14 -11.71
CA PRO A 96 5.92 -9.54 -12.10
C PRO A 96 6.57 -9.74 -13.48
N THR A 97 7.59 -10.60 -13.52
CA THR A 97 8.20 -11.02 -14.78
C THR A 97 7.46 -12.25 -15.30
N GLU A 98 6.92 -12.17 -16.52
CA GLU A 98 6.43 -13.34 -17.22
C GLU A 98 7.62 -14.25 -17.57
N ILE A 99 7.70 -15.40 -16.90
CA ILE A 99 8.64 -16.46 -17.27
C ILE A 99 7.85 -17.45 -18.12
N ALA A 100 8.19 -17.53 -19.40
CA ALA A 100 7.63 -18.53 -20.29
C ALA A 100 8.23 -19.90 -19.95
N ASP A 101 7.44 -20.78 -19.33
CA ASP A 101 7.82 -22.18 -19.19
C ASP A 101 7.80 -22.84 -20.58
N ALA A 102 8.98 -23.07 -21.15
CA ALA A 102 9.13 -23.73 -22.43
C ALA A 102 8.88 -25.24 -22.29
N ALA A 103 7.61 -25.66 -22.12
CA ALA A 103 7.15 -27.06 -22.16
C ALA A 103 8.19 -28.10 -21.73
N ALA A 104 8.82 -27.87 -20.57
CA ALA A 104 9.94 -28.67 -20.11
C ALA A 104 9.38 -29.97 -19.52
N ALA A 105 9.60 -31.09 -20.20
CA ALA A 105 9.26 -32.39 -19.64
C ALA A 105 10.10 -32.61 -18.37
N VAL A 106 9.44 -32.85 -17.24
CA VAL A 106 10.12 -33.26 -16.00
C VAL A 106 10.64 -34.69 -16.23
N THR A 107 11.94 -34.83 -16.43
CA THR A 107 12.60 -36.13 -16.63
C THR A 107 13.42 -36.51 -15.40
N ASP A 108 13.14 -37.70 -14.86
CA ASP A 108 13.95 -38.40 -13.85
C ASP A 108 14.30 -37.60 -12.57
N GLU A 109 13.33 -36.85 -12.02
CA GLU A 109 13.50 -36.18 -10.73
C GLU A 109 13.40 -37.17 -9.56
N THR A 110 14.50 -37.34 -8.80
CA THR A 110 14.53 -38.23 -7.64
C THR A 110 14.09 -37.50 -6.37
N LEU A 111 12.99 -37.95 -5.76
CA LEU A 111 12.45 -37.38 -4.52
C LEU A 111 12.39 -38.40 -3.39
N THR A 112 12.83 -38.02 -2.19
CA THR A 112 12.62 -38.85 -0.99
C THR A 112 11.27 -38.51 -0.38
N VAL A 113 10.31 -39.42 -0.55
CA VAL A 113 8.91 -39.20 -0.17
C VAL A 113 8.58 -39.76 1.21
N LYS A 114 7.71 -39.04 1.93
CA LYS A 114 7.04 -39.50 3.15
C LYS A 114 5.54 -39.65 2.86
N PRO A 115 4.90 -40.74 3.29
CA PRO A 115 3.46 -40.93 3.09
C PRO A 115 2.65 -39.78 3.70
N GLY A 116 1.64 -39.28 2.97
CA GLY A 116 0.73 -38.22 3.42
C GLY A 116 1.15 -36.79 3.07
N HIS A 117 2.24 -36.59 2.33
CA HIS A 117 2.73 -35.27 1.91
C HIS A 117 2.60 -35.05 0.39
N TRP A 118 2.47 -33.79 0.01
CA TRP A 118 2.48 -33.33 -1.38
C TRP A 118 3.87 -32.80 -1.73
N TYR A 119 4.33 -33.10 -2.95
CA TYR A 119 5.65 -32.70 -3.45
C TYR A 119 5.47 -32.01 -4.80
N GLN A 120 6.08 -30.83 -4.95
CA GLN A 120 6.10 -30.08 -6.21
C GLN A 120 7.19 -30.66 -7.12
N LEU A 121 6.87 -30.85 -8.39
CA LEU A 121 7.79 -31.36 -9.40
C LEU A 121 8.38 -30.22 -10.24
N GLY A 122 9.61 -30.41 -10.72
CA GLY A 122 10.26 -29.49 -11.65
C GLY A 122 10.70 -28.17 -11.01
N VAL A 123 10.98 -28.16 -9.69
CA VAL A 123 11.49 -26.97 -9.00
C VAL A 123 12.96 -26.78 -9.35
N GLY A 124 13.27 -25.72 -10.09
CA GLY A 124 14.62 -25.40 -10.55
C GLY A 124 14.99 -23.94 -10.32
N ALA A 125 16.22 -23.56 -10.69
CA ALA A 125 16.66 -22.16 -10.64
C ALA A 125 15.86 -21.27 -11.61
N ASP A 126 15.48 -21.82 -12.77
CA ASP A 126 14.74 -21.10 -13.82
C ASP A 126 13.22 -21.13 -13.60
N SER A 127 12.70 -22.18 -12.95
CA SER A 127 11.28 -22.34 -12.60
C SER A 127 11.14 -22.65 -11.09
N PRO A 128 11.32 -21.64 -10.21
CA PRO A 128 11.29 -21.85 -8.76
C PRO A 128 9.91 -22.23 -8.22
N THR A 129 8.85 -21.97 -8.99
CA THR A 129 7.46 -22.36 -8.66
C THR A 129 7.13 -23.80 -9.09
N GLY A 130 8.06 -24.50 -9.74
CA GLY A 130 7.82 -25.81 -10.33
C GLY A 130 7.14 -25.72 -11.70
N VAL A 131 7.09 -26.85 -12.40
CA VAL A 131 6.52 -26.94 -13.75
C VAL A 131 5.01 -27.15 -13.65
N ALA A 132 4.24 -26.31 -14.36
CA ALA A 132 2.81 -26.52 -14.52
C ALA A 132 2.55 -27.67 -15.50
N ALA A 133 1.67 -28.60 -15.10
CA ALA A 133 1.23 -29.73 -15.94
C ALA A 133 0.19 -29.30 -16.99
#